data_AF-A0A1Y2ISE8-F1
#
_entry.id   AF-A0A1Y2ISE8-F1
#
_cell.length_a   1.000
_cell.length_b   1.000
_cell.length_c   1.000
_cell.angle_alpha   90.00
_cell.angle_beta   90.00
_cell.angle_gamma   90.00
#
_symmetry.space_group_name_H-M   'P 1'
#
loop_
_entity.id
_entity.type
_entity.pdbx_description
1 polymer ?
#
loop_
_entity_poly.entity_id
_entity_poly.type
_entity_poly.pdbx_seq_one_letter_code
_entity_poly.pdbx_strand_id
1 'polypeptide(L)'
;MAQDEIRRLNGKLTRQDERIEELRDIHRLESKSQSDQIDKLKAQVEEAEKLLKAAQSTTSQVEEESAKRKAEIERLRGELDRVNNNAKDEEEKRTKAIALLKTVRQKLVKAEKERDDAVKEVVALKEAEKAEREKEKAERTRLQGEIDKAHAEKDTAVQGIKAQFDKELAALKERHEKELAALRGQFELEAITSKTAHVREMENKKARISDLESTVRTLSREKDELFDQLQMRQAELESSQSALESLQGQNTELQFQLREANDRIALLQDEFSDVRREQDIKVQSPGPSAEEVARLLAAAESKYESKLGDLRRRLADAERERDEGEARWSKRFAERAQEVEELKAQVASSQRSKDEESEGVHALHEEIDSLKAEIRSYQKQVADLHTQLEKAAEIEVAAKAQLAEVGSKAADLQQYVDESKNREAQLRAQNKTLREELRKVQSSVALLEKQRNPGVGYWASRNESTSEIRSPRSSVSDIARETSSRPSTPSTIKSDEEVNFEYLRNVILQFLEHKEMRPHLVRILSTILHFTPQETRRLVAKV
;
A
#
# COMPACT_ATOMS: atom_id res chain seq x y z
N MET A 1 59.58 149.62 169.95
CA MET A 1 58.37 148.81 169.61
C MET A 1 58.04 149.02 168.13
N ALA A 2 58.85 148.48 167.21
CA ALA A 2 58.62 148.55 165.75
C ALA A 2 59.28 147.39 164.98
N GLN A 3 60.00 146.48 165.65
CA GLN A 3 60.75 145.40 164.99
C GLN A 3 60.01 144.05 164.94
N ASP A 4 58.96 143.85 165.75
CA ASP A 4 58.25 142.56 165.80
C ASP A 4 57.15 142.41 164.73
N GLU A 5 56.56 143.52 164.26
CA GLU A 5 55.52 143.50 163.21
C GLU A 5 56.10 143.11 161.83
N ILE A 6 57.35 143.49 161.55
CA ILE A 6 58.03 143.21 160.27
C ILE A 6 58.36 141.73 160.11
N ARG A 7 58.72 141.02 161.20
CA ARG A 7 58.96 139.57 161.14
C ARG A 7 57.69 138.77 160.88
N ARG A 8 56.53 139.25 161.36
CA ARG A 8 55.25 138.55 161.15
C ARG A 8 54.75 138.66 159.71
N LEU A 9 55.00 139.79 159.05
CA LEU A 9 54.59 139.99 157.65
C LEU A 9 55.50 139.23 156.67
N ASN A 10 56.81 139.14 156.91
CA ASN A 10 57.70 138.33 156.06
C ASN A 10 57.39 136.82 156.12
N GLY A 11 56.90 136.30 157.24
CA GLY A 11 56.47 134.90 157.36
C GLY A 11 55.14 134.59 156.65
N LYS A 12 54.33 135.59 156.31
CA LYS A 12 53.09 135.40 155.53
C LYS A 12 53.35 135.42 154.02
N LEU A 13 54.36 136.17 153.56
CA LEU A 13 54.70 136.26 152.14
C LEU A 13 55.35 134.96 151.63
N THR A 14 56.26 134.38 152.40
CA THR A 14 56.91 133.09 152.07
C THR A 14 55.91 131.94 151.92
N ARG A 15 54.88 131.89 152.77
CA ARG A 15 53.80 130.88 152.64
C ARG A 15 52.90 131.08 151.43
N GLN A 16 52.83 132.30 150.88
CA GLN A 16 52.08 132.53 149.64
C GLN A 16 52.89 132.11 148.41
N ASP A 17 54.21 132.31 148.41
CA ASP A 17 55.07 131.90 147.29
C ASP A 17 55.15 130.37 147.17
N GLU A 18 55.30 129.64 148.28
CA GLU A 18 55.28 128.16 148.29
C GLU A 18 53.98 127.58 147.69
N ARG A 19 52.84 128.21 148.01
CA ARG A 19 51.53 127.76 147.50
C ARG A 19 51.33 128.06 146.01
N ILE A 20 51.95 129.12 145.49
CA ILE A 20 51.92 129.44 144.06
C ILE A 20 52.83 128.47 143.27
N GLU A 21 53.93 128.02 143.87
CA GLU A 21 54.84 127.07 143.24
C GLU A 21 54.22 125.66 143.14
N GLU A 22 53.53 125.19 144.19
CA GLU A 22 52.76 123.94 144.15
C GLU A 22 51.65 123.95 143.07
N LEU A 23 50.94 125.07 142.89
CA LEU A 23 49.92 125.19 141.84
C LEU A 23 50.50 125.12 140.43
N ARG A 24 51.72 125.62 140.22
CA ARG A 24 52.41 125.54 138.92
C ARG A 24 52.85 124.12 138.60
N ASP A 25 53.31 123.37 139.60
CA ASP A 25 53.70 121.97 139.42
C ASP A 25 52.50 121.04 139.18
N ILE A 26 51.36 121.29 139.84
CA ILE A 26 50.11 120.55 139.58
C ILE A 26 49.64 120.76 138.13
N HIS A 27 49.61 122.00 137.63
CA HIS A 27 49.20 122.28 136.25
C HIS A 27 50.13 121.66 135.19
N ARG A 28 51.43 121.57 135.48
CA ARG A 28 52.40 120.95 134.56
C ARG A 28 52.20 119.45 134.46
N LEU A 29 51.96 118.77 135.57
CA LEU A 29 51.71 117.32 135.59
C LEU A 29 50.38 116.98 134.91
N GLU A 30 49.34 117.78 135.12
CA GLU A 30 48.04 117.57 134.50
C GLU A 30 48.07 117.80 132.98
N SER A 31 48.77 118.85 132.52
CA SER A 31 48.93 119.12 131.10
C SER A 31 49.74 118.03 130.38
N LYS A 32 50.76 117.47 131.04
CA LYS A 32 51.55 116.35 130.52
C LYS A 32 50.75 115.04 130.48
N SER A 33 49.95 114.78 131.52
CA SER A 33 49.03 113.62 131.54
C SER A 33 47.97 113.70 130.43
N GLN A 34 47.45 114.89 130.15
CA GLN A 34 46.47 115.08 129.09
C GLN A 34 47.08 114.90 127.68
N SER A 35 48.32 115.34 127.43
CA SER A 35 48.96 115.10 126.13
C SER A 35 49.23 113.63 125.87
N ASP A 36 49.72 112.89 126.88
CA ASP A 36 50.03 111.46 126.75
C ASP A 36 48.76 110.63 126.44
N GLN A 37 47.61 111.04 126.97
CA GLN A 37 46.34 110.38 126.70
C GLN A 37 45.79 110.68 125.29
N ILE A 38 46.00 111.90 124.78
CA ILE A 38 45.65 112.25 123.40
C ILE A 38 46.51 111.46 122.40
N ASP A 39 47.82 111.32 122.66
CA ASP A 39 48.71 110.57 121.77
C ASP A 39 48.40 109.06 121.77
N LYS A 40 48.03 108.48 122.91
CA LYS A 40 47.52 107.10 122.97
C LYS A 40 46.24 106.91 122.15
N LEU A 41 45.29 107.84 122.23
CA LEU A 41 44.04 107.73 121.47
C LEU A 41 44.28 107.86 119.96
N LYS A 42 45.20 108.73 119.53
CA LYS A 42 45.58 108.83 118.11
C LYS A 42 46.22 107.55 117.59
N ALA A 43 47.12 106.94 118.36
CA ALA A 43 47.73 105.66 117.98
C ALA A 43 46.68 104.54 117.83
N GLN A 44 45.69 104.49 118.73
CA GLN A 44 44.59 103.52 118.65
C GLN A 44 43.69 103.73 117.43
N VAL A 45 43.41 104.98 117.05
CA VAL A 45 42.63 105.28 115.82
C VAL A 45 43.42 104.86 114.57
N GLU A 46 44.72 105.15 114.51
CA GLU A 46 45.55 104.78 113.37
C GLU A 46 45.71 103.26 113.22
N GLU A 47 45.75 102.53 114.33
CA GLU A 47 45.75 101.05 114.35
C GLU A 47 44.41 100.47 113.90
N ALA A 48 43.29 101.04 114.34
CA ALA A 48 41.95 100.64 113.91
C ALA A 48 41.72 100.89 112.40
N GLU A 49 42.20 102.01 111.86
CA GLU A 49 42.11 102.30 110.42
C GLU A 49 42.95 101.31 109.58
N LYS A 50 44.14 100.92 110.07
CA LYS A 50 44.97 99.89 109.41
C LYS A 50 44.27 98.53 109.39
N LEU A 51 43.63 98.14 110.50
CA LEU A 51 42.86 96.89 110.58
C LEU A 51 41.62 96.91 109.66
N LEU A 52 40.92 98.04 109.56
CA LEU A 52 39.75 98.17 108.68
C LEU A 52 40.12 98.05 107.20
N LYS A 53 41.22 98.68 106.77
CA LYS A 53 41.74 98.54 105.40
C LYS A 53 42.15 97.10 105.08
N ALA A 54 42.79 96.40 106.03
CA ALA A 54 43.15 95.00 105.87
C ALA A 54 41.90 94.10 105.72
N ALA A 55 40.86 94.33 106.52
CA ALA A 55 39.59 93.59 106.45
C ALA A 55 38.84 93.81 105.12
N GLN A 56 38.83 95.05 104.60
CA GLN A 56 38.23 95.33 103.29
C GLN A 56 38.97 94.64 102.15
N SER A 57 40.32 94.65 102.17
CA SER A 57 41.11 93.97 101.13
C SER A 57 40.93 92.45 101.12
N THR A 58 40.85 91.82 102.30
CA THR A 58 40.62 90.37 102.43
C THR A 58 39.22 89.99 101.99
N THR A 59 38.20 90.81 102.29
CA THR A 59 36.83 90.56 101.84
C THR A 59 36.74 90.61 100.31
N SER A 60 37.38 91.59 99.66
CA SER A 60 37.42 91.66 98.20
C SER A 60 38.15 90.47 97.55
N GLN A 61 39.23 89.98 98.16
CA GLN A 61 39.94 88.79 97.64
C GLN A 61 39.08 87.52 97.74
N VAL A 62 38.35 87.35 98.85
CA VAL A 62 37.45 86.19 99.04
C VAL A 62 36.29 86.22 98.05
N GLU A 63 35.72 87.37 97.75
CA GLU A 63 34.66 87.50 96.73
C GLU A 63 35.19 87.18 95.32
N GLU A 64 36.39 87.63 94.98
CA GLU A 64 37.00 87.36 93.68
C GLU A 64 37.38 85.88 93.51
N GLU A 65 37.89 85.22 94.57
CA GLU A 65 38.15 83.78 94.57
C GLU A 65 36.85 82.95 94.50
N SER A 66 35.80 83.39 95.19
CA SER A 66 34.47 82.75 95.13
C SER A 66 33.89 82.81 93.71
N ALA A 67 34.03 83.95 93.03
CA ALA A 67 33.61 84.10 91.64
C ALA A 67 34.42 83.20 90.69
N LYS A 68 35.75 83.11 90.87
CA LYS A 68 36.62 82.21 90.09
C LYS A 68 36.23 80.74 90.28
N ARG A 69 35.98 80.31 91.51
CA ARG A 69 35.53 78.93 91.81
C ARG A 69 34.17 78.61 91.19
N LYS A 70 33.21 79.56 91.23
CA LYS A 70 31.91 79.37 90.57
C LYS A 70 32.04 79.19 89.06
N ALA A 71 32.85 80.03 88.40
CA ALA A 71 33.09 79.92 86.96
C ALA A 71 33.77 78.59 86.59
N GLU A 72 34.70 78.11 87.42
CA GLU A 72 35.35 76.81 87.20
C GLU A 72 34.39 75.63 87.40
N ILE A 73 33.49 75.69 88.39
CA ILE A 73 32.44 74.67 88.58
C ILE A 73 31.49 74.64 87.37
N GLU A 74 31.07 75.79 86.85
CA GLU A 74 30.23 75.84 85.65
C GLU A 74 30.95 75.29 84.41
N ARG A 75 32.24 75.62 84.23
CA ARG A 75 33.06 75.06 83.15
C ARG A 75 33.14 73.54 83.25
N LEU A 76 33.45 73.00 84.43
CA LEU A 76 33.56 71.56 84.66
C LEU A 76 32.22 70.84 84.47
N ARG A 77 31.09 71.45 84.86
CA ARG A 77 29.76 70.91 84.56
C ARG A 77 29.50 70.84 83.05
N GLY A 78 29.82 71.91 82.32
CA GLY A 78 29.69 71.92 80.85
C GLY A 78 30.58 70.88 80.17
N GLU A 79 31.79 70.65 80.68
CA GLU A 79 32.68 69.59 80.19
C GLU A 79 32.16 68.18 80.51
N LEU A 80 31.62 67.98 81.71
CA LEU A 80 31.00 66.72 82.12
C LEU A 80 29.80 66.38 81.21
N ASP A 81 28.93 67.34 80.93
CA ASP A 81 27.77 67.14 80.06
C ASP A 81 28.18 66.82 78.62
N ARG A 82 29.22 67.50 78.09
CA ARG A 82 29.77 67.19 76.76
C ARG A 82 30.34 65.77 76.70
N VAL A 83 31.12 65.36 77.69
CA VAL A 83 31.69 64.00 77.73
C VAL A 83 30.58 62.96 77.86
N ASN A 84 29.55 63.23 78.66
CA ASN A 84 28.42 62.32 78.85
C ASN A 84 27.61 62.15 77.54
N ASN A 85 27.38 63.24 76.80
CA ASN A 85 26.70 63.16 75.50
C ASN A 85 27.55 62.41 74.47
N ASN A 86 28.85 62.66 74.40
CA ASN A 86 29.74 61.93 73.50
C ASN A 86 29.79 60.43 73.84
N ALA A 87 29.77 60.07 75.13
CA ALA A 87 29.74 58.68 75.57
C ALA A 87 28.43 57.97 75.12
N LYS A 88 27.28 58.64 75.25
CA LYS A 88 25.99 58.14 74.76
C LYS A 88 25.98 57.96 73.24
N ASP A 89 26.49 58.94 72.50
CA ASP A 89 26.56 58.86 71.03
C ASP A 89 27.46 57.72 70.56
N GLU A 90 28.59 57.48 71.24
CA GLU A 90 29.47 56.35 70.96
C GLU A 90 28.84 55.00 71.34
N GLU A 91 28.07 54.94 72.44
CA GLU A 91 27.31 53.75 72.83
C GLU A 91 26.19 53.43 71.81
N GLU A 92 25.50 54.46 71.30
CA GLU A 92 24.53 54.31 70.21
C GLU A 92 25.19 53.84 68.90
N LYS A 93 26.37 54.35 68.55
CA LYS A 93 27.11 53.88 67.37
C LYS A 93 27.53 52.42 67.54
N ARG A 94 28.01 52.01 68.73
CA ARG A 94 28.38 50.62 69.03
C ARG A 94 27.18 49.69 68.94
N THR A 95 26.03 50.06 69.51
CA THR A 95 24.80 49.25 69.43
C THR A 95 24.30 49.13 67.99
N LYS A 96 24.30 50.22 67.21
CA LYS A 96 23.96 50.20 65.77
C LYS A 96 24.94 49.32 64.98
N ALA A 97 26.24 49.41 65.24
CA ALA A 97 27.26 48.57 64.59
C ALA A 97 27.10 47.08 64.93
N ILE A 98 26.82 46.73 66.19
CA ILE A 98 26.55 45.35 66.61
C ILE A 98 25.28 44.82 65.94
N ALA A 99 24.21 45.62 65.87
CA ALA A 99 22.98 45.24 65.18
C ALA A 99 23.24 45.00 63.68
N LEU A 100 24.03 45.87 63.04
CA LEU A 100 24.38 45.74 61.63
C LEU A 100 25.24 44.49 61.39
N LEU A 101 26.26 44.24 62.22
CA LEU A 101 27.05 43.00 62.18
C LEU A 101 26.20 41.75 62.39
N LYS A 102 25.21 41.78 63.30
CA LYS A 102 24.27 40.67 63.51
C LYS A 102 23.43 40.41 62.26
N THR A 103 22.92 41.46 61.60
CA THR A 103 22.18 41.31 60.34
C THR A 103 23.06 40.82 59.19
N VAL A 104 24.31 41.28 59.09
CA VAL A 104 25.27 40.82 58.08
C VAL A 104 25.61 39.34 58.31
N ARG A 105 25.89 38.95 59.55
CA ARG A 105 26.15 37.54 59.90
C ARG A 105 24.95 36.65 59.58
N GLN A 106 23.73 37.08 59.90
CA GLN A 106 22.52 36.33 59.58
C GLN A 106 22.30 36.20 58.06
N LYS A 107 22.56 37.26 57.28
CA LYS A 107 22.50 37.22 55.81
C LYS A 107 23.59 36.31 55.22
N LEU A 108 24.79 36.33 55.77
CA LEU A 108 25.90 35.48 55.31
C LEU A 108 25.61 34.01 55.56
N VAL A 109 25.14 33.64 56.76
CA VAL A 109 24.72 32.26 57.07
C VAL A 109 23.56 31.82 56.17
N LYS A 110 22.60 32.72 55.89
CA LYS A 110 21.50 32.42 54.98
C LYS A 110 22.00 32.20 53.54
N ALA A 111 22.91 33.05 53.06
CA ALA A 111 23.49 32.93 51.72
C ALA A 111 24.39 31.69 51.58
N GLU A 112 25.14 31.32 52.62
CA GLU A 112 25.92 30.07 52.65
C GLU A 112 25.01 28.85 52.59
N LYS A 113 23.91 28.86 53.35
CA LYS A 113 22.91 27.78 53.30
C LYS A 113 22.23 27.69 51.93
N GLU A 114 21.78 28.82 51.37
CA GLU A 114 21.18 28.88 50.03
C GLU A 114 22.17 28.40 48.95
N ARG A 115 23.46 28.75 49.06
CA ARG A 115 24.51 28.24 48.17
C ARG A 115 24.66 26.73 48.31
N ASP A 116 24.72 26.21 49.53
CA ASP A 116 24.88 24.77 49.77
C ASP A 116 23.68 23.96 49.26
N ASP A 117 22.47 24.49 49.45
CA ASP A 117 21.24 23.88 48.93
C ASP A 117 21.21 23.93 47.39
N ALA A 118 21.60 25.05 46.78
CA ALA A 118 21.72 25.16 45.32
C ALA A 118 22.80 24.21 44.75
N VAL A 119 23.93 24.03 45.43
CA VAL A 119 24.97 23.07 45.01
C VAL A 119 24.45 21.63 45.09
N LYS A 120 23.71 21.28 46.14
CA LYS A 120 23.07 19.95 46.25
C LYS A 120 22.05 19.72 45.14
N GLU A 121 21.22 20.72 44.84
CA GLU A 121 20.23 20.64 43.75
C GLU A 121 20.91 20.46 42.40
N VAL A 122 21.98 21.21 42.12
CA VAL A 122 22.77 21.07 40.88
C VAL A 122 23.41 19.68 40.77
N VAL A 123 23.91 19.10 41.88
CA VAL A 123 24.46 17.74 41.88
C VAL A 123 23.34 16.72 41.62
N ALA A 124 22.20 16.82 42.30
CA ALA A 124 21.06 15.93 42.10
C ALA A 124 20.52 16.02 40.66
N LEU A 125 20.43 17.21 40.07
CA LEU A 125 20.04 17.40 38.69
C LEU A 125 21.05 16.79 37.71
N LYS A 126 22.36 16.92 37.97
CA LYS A 126 23.40 16.28 37.15
C LYS A 126 23.36 14.76 37.22
N GLU A 127 23.08 14.19 38.40
CA GLU A 127 22.92 12.75 38.57
C GLU A 127 21.65 12.24 37.88
N ALA A 128 20.53 12.94 38.02
CA ALA A 128 19.29 12.63 37.31
C ALA A 128 19.48 12.72 35.79
N GLU A 129 20.14 13.76 35.29
CA GLU A 129 20.43 13.93 33.86
C GLU A 129 21.38 12.84 33.33
N LYS A 130 22.37 12.40 34.13
CA LYS A 130 23.21 11.26 33.78
C LYS A 130 22.41 9.97 33.71
N ALA A 131 21.56 9.70 34.71
CA ALA A 131 20.72 8.52 34.74
C ALA A 131 19.73 8.47 33.56
N GLU A 132 19.11 9.60 33.22
CA GLU A 132 18.24 9.70 32.03
C GLU A 132 19.03 9.49 30.74
N ARG A 133 20.24 10.05 30.60
CA ARG A 133 21.11 9.78 29.43
C ARG A 133 21.52 8.31 29.33
N GLU A 134 21.75 7.63 30.45
CA GLU A 134 22.07 6.21 30.46
C GLU A 134 20.86 5.35 30.06
N LYS A 135 19.66 5.69 30.55
CA LYS A 135 18.41 5.06 30.08
C LYS A 135 18.17 5.29 28.60
N GLU A 136 18.31 6.52 28.12
CA GLU A 136 18.14 6.84 26.70
C GLU A 136 19.15 6.07 25.82
N LYS A 137 20.40 5.95 26.27
CA LYS A 137 21.40 5.12 25.57
C LYS A 137 21.01 3.65 25.57
N ALA A 138 20.55 3.11 26.70
CA ALA A 138 20.10 1.73 26.79
C ALA A 138 18.90 1.46 25.87
N GLU A 139 17.90 2.35 25.85
CA GLU A 139 16.75 2.28 24.95
C GLU A 139 17.17 2.39 23.48
N ARG A 140 18.06 3.34 23.13
CA ARG A 140 18.62 3.44 21.77
C ARG A 140 19.31 2.14 21.35
N THR A 141 20.13 1.53 22.21
CA THR A 141 20.78 0.25 21.89
C THR A 141 19.79 -0.90 21.76
N ARG A 142 18.73 -0.90 22.57
CA ARG A 142 17.67 -1.91 22.48
C ARG A 142 16.87 -1.77 21.19
N LEU A 143 16.43 -0.55 20.86
CA LEU A 143 15.72 -0.27 19.61
C LEU A 143 16.58 -0.57 18.39
N GLN A 144 17.88 -0.25 18.43
CA GLN A 144 18.80 -0.63 17.36
C GLN A 144 18.87 -2.16 17.20
N GLY A 145 18.95 -2.92 18.30
CA GLY A 145 18.94 -4.37 18.24
C GLY A 145 17.61 -4.97 17.74
N GLU A 146 16.47 -4.34 18.05
CA GLU A 146 15.15 -4.72 17.51
C GLU A 146 15.05 -4.43 16.00
N ILE A 147 15.60 -3.30 15.54
CA ILE A 147 15.72 -2.94 14.12
C ILE A 147 16.59 -3.97 13.38
N ASP A 148 17.77 -4.30 13.91
CA ASP A 148 18.69 -5.25 13.28
C ASP A 148 18.07 -6.67 13.19
N LYS A 149 17.34 -7.10 14.24
CA LYS A 149 16.58 -8.35 14.21
C LYS A 149 15.48 -8.34 13.15
N ALA A 150 14.70 -7.27 13.08
CA ALA A 150 13.65 -7.13 12.08
C ALA A 150 14.22 -7.11 10.65
N HIS A 151 15.41 -6.52 10.44
CA HIS A 151 16.12 -6.59 9.16
C HIS A 151 16.58 -8.00 8.84
N ALA A 152 17.18 -8.73 9.80
CA ALA A 152 17.59 -10.12 9.59
C ALA A 152 16.40 -11.05 9.29
N GLU A 153 15.27 -10.87 9.96
CA GLU A 153 14.04 -11.61 9.69
C GLU A 153 13.47 -11.30 8.29
N LYS A 154 13.48 -10.02 7.88
CA LYS A 154 13.09 -9.63 6.52
C LYS A 154 14.02 -10.22 5.47
N ASP A 155 15.33 -10.17 5.69
CA ASP A 155 16.31 -10.69 4.75
C ASP A 155 16.22 -12.21 4.60
N THR A 156 16.01 -12.94 5.70
CA THR A 156 15.79 -14.39 5.68
C THR A 156 14.47 -14.74 4.99
N ALA A 157 13.39 -13.99 5.22
CA ALA A 157 12.12 -14.17 4.51
C ALA A 157 12.26 -13.91 3.00
N VAL A 158 12.96 -12.84 2.60
CA VAL A 158 13.23 -12.52 1.19
C VAL A 158 14.08 -13.61 0.54
N GLN A 159 15.12 -14.10 1.22
CA GLN A 159 15.93 -15.22 0.72
C GLN A 159 15.12 -16.51 0.59
N GLY A 160 14.24 -16.80 1.55
CA GLY A 160 13.33 -17.95 1.49
C GLY A 160 12.38 -17.89 0.30
N ILE A 161 11.76 -16.73 0.06
CA ILE A 161 10.88 -16.49 -1.10
C ILE A 161 11.66 -16.63 -2.41
N LYS A 162 12.86 -16.04 -2.52
CA LYS A 162 13.73 -16.18 -3.70
C LYS A 162 14.08 -17.65 -3.97
N ALA A 163 14.48 -18.40 -2.95
CA ALA A 163 14.81 -19.81 -3.09
C ALA A 163 13.60 -20.67 -3.51
N GLN A 164 12.39 -20.33 -3.03
CA GLN A 164 11.15 -20.97 -3.49
C GLN A 164 10.86 -20.67 -4.96
N PHE A 165 10.95 -19.41 -5.38
CA PHE A 165 10.78 -19.03 -6.78
C PHE A 165 11.82 -19.68 -7.70
N ASP A 166 13.08 -19.73 -7.29
CA ASP A 166 14.14 -20.38 -8.07
C ASP A 166 13.87 -21.89 -8.22
N LYS A 167 13.38 -22.54 -7.16
CA LYS A 167 12.99 -23.96 -7.18
C LYS A 167 11.78 -24.20 -8.08
N GLU A 168 10.77 -23.35 -8.03
CA GLU A 168 9.58 -23.43 -8.89
C GLU A 168 9.93 -23.19 -10.36
N LEU A 169 10.78 -22.20 -10.65
CA LEU A 169 11.29 -21.93 -12.00
C LEU A 169 12.10 -23.11 -12.53
N ALA A 170 12.95 -23.73 -11.71
CA ALA A 170 13.70 -24.92 -12.10
C ALA A 170 12.76 -26.11 -12.39
N ALA A 171 11.78 -26.36 -11.52
CA ALA A 171 10.81 -27.43 -11.72
C ALA A 171 9.93 -27.21 -12.96
N LEU A 172 9.54 -25.96 -13.24
CA LEU A 172 8.79 -25.62 -14.44
C LEU A 172 9.61 -25.83 -15.71
N LYS A 173 10.89 -25.41 -15.71
CA LYS A 173 11.82 -25.68 -16.82
C LYS A 173 12.00 -27.17 -17.05
N GLU A 174 12.22 -27.96 -16.00
CA GLU A 174 12.37 -29.41 -16.10
C GLU A 174 11.10 -30.07 -16.66
N ARG A 175 9.91 -29.62 -16.25
CA ARG A 175 8.64 -30.11 -16.81
C ARG A 175 8.52 -29.79 -18.30
N HIS A 176 8.79 -28.56 -18.70
CA HIS A 176 8.73 -28.19 -20.12
C HIS A 176 9.79 -28.91 -20.96
N GLU A 177 10.99 -29.13 -20.43
CA GLU A 177 12.01 -29.94 -21.11
C GLU A 177 11.56 -31.38 -21.29
N LYS A 178 10.95 -32.00 -20.27
CA LYS A 178 10.37 -33.34 -20.36
C LYS A 178 9.20 -33.41 -21.34
N GLU A 179 8.28 -32.44 -21.31
CA GLU A 179 7.17 -32.34 -22.25
C GLU A 179 7.66 -32.21 -23.69
N LEU A 180 8.63 -31.33 -23.94
CA LEU A 180 9.23 -31.16 -25.27
C LEU A 180 9.97 -32.42 -25.73
N ALA A 181 10.65 -33.13 -24.82
CA ALA A 181 11.29 -34.41 -25.15
C ALA A 181 10.25 -35.49 -25.48
N ALA A 182 9.16 -35.58 -24.71
CA ALA A 182 8.06 -36.51 -24.97
C ALA A 182 7.37 -36.21 -26.31
N LEU A 183 7.11 -34.93 -26.60
CA LEU A 183 6.48 -34.51 -27.86
C LEU A 183 7.37 -34.83 -29.07
N ARG A 184 8.68 -34.58 -28.95
CA ARG A 184 9.66 -34.99 -29.99
C ARG A 184 9.67 -36.50 -30.19
N GLY A 185 9.70 -37.28 -29.10
CA GLY A 185 9.62 -38.73 -29.17
C GLY A 185 8.32 -39.24 -29.83
N GLN A 186 7.19 -38.58 -29.53
CA GLN A 186 5.91 -38.89 -30.18
C GLN A 186 5.93 -38.58 -31.68
N PHE A 187 6.41 -37.40 -32.08
CA PHE A 187 6.53 -37.06 -33.50
C PHE A 187 7.49 -37.98 -34.26
N GLU A 188 8.59 -38.41 -33.63
CA GLU A 188 9.50 -39.40 -34.21
C GLU A 188 8.81 -40.76 -34.40
N LEU A 189 8.02 -41.21 -33.41
CA LEU A 189 7.23 -42.45 -33.51
C LEU A 189 6.14 -42.36 -34.58
N GLU A 190 5.40 -41.26 -34.64
CA GLU A 190 4.40 -40.99 -35.68
C GLU A 190 5.02 -40.95 -37.08
N ALA A 191 6.19 -40.31 -37.22
CA ALA A 191 6.93 -40.31 -38.47
C ALA A 191 7.39 -41.71 -38.89
N ILE A 192 7.90 -42.53 -37.96
CA ILE A 192 8.33 -43.91 -38.23
C ILE A 192 7.13 -44.79 -38.60
N THR A 193 6.03 -44.70 -37.85
CA THR A 193 4.82 -45.50 -38.11
C THR A 193 4.16 -45.12 -39.44
N SER A 194 4.04 -43.83 -39.74
CA SER A 194 3.57 -43.34 -41.04
C SER A 194 4.48 -43.80 -42.18
N LYS A 195 5.80 -43.66 -42.04
CA LYS A 195 6.76 -44.16 -43.04
C LYS A 195 6.63 -45.67 -43.26
N THR A 196 6.47 -46.44 -42.18
CA THR A 196 6.30 -47.90 -42.26
C THR A 196 4.98 -48.28 -42.93
N ALA A 197 3.89 -47.57 -42.63
CA ALA A 197 2.60 -47.77 -43.28
C ALA A 197 2.68 -47.47 -44.79
N HIS A 198 3.32 -46.38 -45.17
CA HIS A 198 3.54 -46.05 -46.59
C HIS A 198 4.43 -47.07 -47.31
N VAL A 199 5.49 -47.58 -46.67
CA VAL A 199 6.33 -48.64 -47.26
C VAL A 199 5.51 -49.90 -47.51
N ARG A 200 4.69 -50.34 -46.54
CA ARG A 200 3.80 -51.50 -46.71
C ARG A 200 2.78 -51.28 -47.82
N GLU A 201 2.17 -50.10 -47.91
CA GLU A 201 1.23 -49.78 -48.98
C GLU A 201 1.91 -49.81 -50.36
N MET A 202 3.13 -49.29 -50.46
CA MET A 202 3.93 -49.35 -51.68
C MET A 202 4.31 -50.78 -52.07
N GLU A 203 4.67 -51.63 -51.11
CA GLU A 203 4.92 -53.05 -51.35
C GLU A 203 3.66 -53.78 -51.84
N ASN A 204 2.51 -53.52 -51.22
CA ASN A 204 1.22 -54.08 -51.64
C ASN A 204 0.84 -53.65 -53.07
N LYS A 205 1.00 -52.35 -53.40
CA LYS A 205 0.77 -51.84 -54.76
C LYS A 205 1.74 -52.46 -55.77
N LYS A 206 3.02 -52.60 -55.42
CA LYS A 206 4.01 -53.28 -56.27
C LYS A 206 3.65 -54.74 -56.53
N ALA A 207 3.23 -55.48 -55.50
CA ALA A 207 2.76 -56.85 -55.65
C ALA A 207 1.56 -56.92 -56.59
N ARG A 208 0.57 -56.04 -56.41
CA ARG A 208 -0.61 -55.97 -57.29
C ARG A 208 -0.25 -55.64 -58.74
N ILE A 209 0.69 -54.73 -58.96
CA ILE A 209 1.19 -54.40 -60.31
C ILE A 209 1.84 -55.65 -60.93
N SER A 210 2.70 -56.35 -60.19
CA SER A 210 3.35 -57.58 -60.67
C SER A 210 2.32 -58.67 -61.05
N ASP A 211 1.29 -58.86 -60.23
CA ASP A 211 0.21 -59.82 -60.52
C ASP A 211 -0.54 -59.43 -61.80
N LEU A 212 -0.93 -58.16 -61.92
CA LEU A 212 -1.62 -57.65 -63.11
C LEU A 212 -0.75 -57.81 -64.35
N GLU A 213 0.54 -57.47 -64.29
CA GLU A 213 1.46 -57.69 -65.40
C GLU A 213 1.55 -59.17 -65.79
N SER A 214 1.60 -60.09 -64.82
CA SER A 214 1.60 -61.54 -65.09
C SER A 214 0.32 -61.99 -65.79
N THR A 215 -0.85 -61.49 -65.36
CA THR A 215 -2.13 -61.81 -66.01
C THR A 215 -2.19 -61.28 -67.43
N VAL A 216 -1.71 -60.05 -67.69
CA VAL A 216 -1.66 -59.46 -69.03
C VAL A 216 -0.75 -60.26 -69.95
N ARG A 217 0.43 -60.70 -69.46
CA ARG A 217 1.34 -61.56 -70.23
C ARG A 217 0.69 -62.90 -70.57
N THR A 218 -0.02 -63.50 -69.62
CA THR A 218 -0.72 -64.78 -69.82
C THR A 218 -1.83 -64.65 -70.87
N LEU A 219 -2.69 -63.63 -70.72
CA LEU A 219 -3.77 -63.36 -71.68
C LEU A 219 -3.24 -63.03 -73.08
N SER A 220 -2.11 -62.32 -73.15
CA SER A 220 -1.47 -62.00 -74.44
C SER A 220 -0.98 -63.27 -75.12
N ARG A 221 -0.36 -64.19 -74.36
CA ARG A 221 0.06 -65.50 -74.85
C ARG A 221 -1.13 -66.36 -75.30
N GLU A 222 -2.19 -66.43 -74.50
CA GLU A 222 -3.43 -67.16 -74.86
C GLU A 222 -4.06 -66.58 -76.13
N LYS A 223 -4.08 -65.25 -76.29
CA LYS A 223 -4.55 -64.59 -77.50
C LYS A 223 -3.72 -65.01 -78.71
N ASP A 224 -2.39 -65.01 -78.60
CA ASP A 224 -1.51 -65.40 -79.70
C ASP A 224 -1.69 -66.89 -80.05
N GLU A 225 -1.81 -67.77 -79.06
CA GLU A 225 -2.10 -69.20 -79.27
C GLU A 225 -3.45 -69.44 -79.95
N LEU A 226 -4.50 -68.69 -79.58
CA LEU A 226 -5.81 -68.74 -80.25
C LEU A 226 -5.75 -68.20 -81.68
N PHE A 227 -4.94 -67.17 -81.93
CA PHE A 227 -4.75 -66.62 -83.26
C PHE A 227 -4.04 -67.61 -84.18
N ASP A 228 -3.01 -68.30 -83.69
CA ASP A 228 -2.32 -69.38 -84.42
C ASP A 228 -3.27 -70.54 -84.72
N GLN A 229 -4.11 -70.95 -83.76
CA GLN A 229 -5.14 -71.97 -83.99
C GLN A 229 -6.15 -71.54 -85.06
N LEU A 230 -6.60 -70.28 -85.05
CA LEU A 230 -7.49 -69.76 -86.07
C LEU A 230 -6.83 -69.77 -87.46
N GLN A 231 -5.56 -69.38 -87.57
CA GLN A 231 -4.83 -69.46 -88.84
C GLN A 231 -4.69 -70.89 -89.35
N MET A 232 -4.39 -71.84 -88.47
CA MET A 232 -4.32 -73.26 -88.84
C MET A 232 -5.67 -73.79 -89.34
N ARG A 233 -6.77 -73.45 -88.65
CA ARG A 233 -8.13 -73.84 -89.07
C ARG A 233 -8.54 -73.18 -90.38
N GLN A 234 -8.15 -71.93 -90.60
CA GLN A 234 -8.37 -71.23 -91.86
C GLN A 234 -7.63 -71.95 -93.01
N ALA A 235 -6.37 -72.33 -92.80
CA ALA A 235 -5.59 -73.08 -93.80
C ALA A 235 -6.17 -74.48 -94.08
N GLU A 236 -6.64 -75.19 -93.05
CA GLU A 236 -7.35 -76.47 -93.21
C GLU A 236 -8.65 -76.32 -94.01
N LEU A 237 -9.42 -75.25 -93.72
CA LEU A 237 -10.66 -74.94 -94.43
C LEU A 237 -10.39 -74.62 -95.89
N GLU A 238 -9.43 -73.74 -96.20
CA GLU A 238 -9.02 -73.41 -97.56
C GLU A 238 -8.52 -74.66 -98.31
N SER A 239 -7.71 -75.50 -97.66
CA SER A 239 -7.27 -76.78 -98.23
C SER A 239 -8.44 -77.72 -98.56
N SER A 240 -9.40 -77.86 -97.64
CA SER A 240 -10.58 -78.67 -97.86
C SER A 240 -11.48 -78.12 -98.97
N GLN A 241 -11.58 -76.80 -99.11
CA GLN A 241 -12.30 -76.14 -100.19
C GLN A 241 -11.64 -76.40 -101.54
N SER A 242 -10.31 -76.24 -101.65
CA SER A 242 -9.58 -76.57 -102.88
C SER A 242 -9.70 -78.06 -103.25
N ALA A 243 -9.70 -78.96 -102.26
CA ALA A 243 -9.93 -80.39 -102.49
C ALA A 243 -11.37 -80.67 -102.99
N LEU A 244 -12.37 -80.00 -102.42
CA LEU A 244 -13.77 -80.10 -102.87
C LEU A 244 -13.93 -79.56 -104.30
N GLU A 245 -13.33 -78.43 -104.63
CA GLU A 245 -13.33 -77.87 -105.99
C GLU A 245 -12.70 -78.83 -106.98
N SER A 246 -11.58 -79.48 -106.61
CA SER A 246 -10.94 -80.51 -107.43
C SER A 246 -11.84 -81.73 -107.65
N LEU A 247 -12.47 -82.24 -106.58
CA LEU A 247 -13.41 -83.36 -106.67
C LEU A 247 -14.67 -83.01 -107.47
N GLN A 248 -15.16 -81.78 -107.36
CA GLN A 248 -16.26 -81.29 -108.19
C GLN A 248 -15.85 -81.25 -109.66
N GLY A 249 -14.66 -80.75 -109.99
CA GLY A 249 -14.10 -80.78 -111.33
C GLY A 249 -14.00 -82.21 -111.89
N GLN A 250 -13.46 -83.15 -111.09
CA GLN A 250 -13.41 -84.56 -111.46
C GLN A 250 -14.82 -85.16 -111.67
N ASN A 251 -15.79 -84.83 -110.81
CA ASN A 251 -17.17 -85.30 -110.96
C ASN A 251 -17.82 -84.74 -112.23
N THR A 252 -17.58 -83.46 -112.57
CA THR A 252 -18.08 -82.90 -113.83
C THR A 252 -17.48 -83.57 -115.06
N GLU A 253 -16.19 -83.92 -115.00
CA GLU A 253 -15.50 -84.67 -116.06
C GLU A 253 -16.05 -86.10 -116.18
N LEU A 254 -16.22 -86.81 -115.06
CA LEU A 254 -16.84 -88.14 -115.06
C LEU A 254 -18.29 -88.11 -115.55
N GLN A 255 -19.05 -87.06 -115.23
CA GLN A 255 -20.41 -86.87 -115.77
C GLN A 255 -20.38 -86.66 -117.29
N PHE A 256 -19.39 -85.93 -117.81
CA PHE A 256 -19.20 -85.77 -119.25
C PHE A 256 -18.87 -87.12 -119.90
N GLN A 257 -17.92 -87.87 -119.35
CA GLN A 257 -17.56 -89.21 -119.83
C GLN A 257 -18.73 -90.19 -119.76
N LEU A 258 -19.55 -90.12 -118.71
CA LEU A 258 -20.75 -90.95 -118.55
C LEU A 258 -21.83 -90.58 -119.57
N ARG A 259 -22.01 -89.29 -119.89
CA ARG A 259 -22.88 -88.85 -121.00
C ARG A 259 -22.37 -89.38 -122.32
N GLU A 260 -21.09 -89.22 -122.61
CA GLU A 260 -20.49 -89.73 -123.84
C GLU A 260 -20.62 -91.26 -123.96
N ALA A 261 -20.39 -91.99 -122.86
CA ALA A 261 -20.59 -93.43 -122.81
C ALA A 261 -22.06 -93.82 -122.98
N ASN A 262 -22.99 -93.07 -122.39
CA ASN A 262 -24.43 -93.27 -122.59
C ASN A 262 -24.84 -92.99 -124.03
N ASP A 263 -24.30 -91.95 -124.68
CA ASP A 263 -24.55 -91.66 -126.10
C ASP A 263 -24.02 -92.82 -126.97
N ARG A 264 -22.84 -93.36 -126.65
CA ARG A 264 -22.32 -94.59 -127.30
C ARG A 264 -23.21 -95.80 -127.04
N ILE A 265 -23.70 -95.99 -125.81
CA ILE A 265 -24.65 -97.06 -125.47
C ILE A 265 -25.96 -96.86 -126.23
N ALA A 266 -26.47 -95.65 -126.36
CA ALA A 266 -27.69 -95.34 -127.10
C ALA A 266 -27.52 -95.71 -128.58
N LEU A 267 -26.37 -95.38 -129.19
CA LEU A 267 -26.02 -95.84 -130.54
C LEU A 267 -25.98 -97.37 -130.63
N LEU A 268 -25.30 -98.04 -129.69
CA LEU A 268 -25.26 -99.51 -129.63
C LEU A 268 -26.63 -100.12 -129.32
N GLN A 269 -27.51 -99.41 -128.61
CA GLN A 269 -28.87 -99.85 -128.30
C GLN A 269 -29.78 -99.65 -129.51
N ASP A 270 -29.58 -98.63 -130.34
CA ASP A 270 -30.25 -98.52 -131.63
C ASP A 270 -29.84 -99.69 -132.52
N GLU A 271 -28.53 -100.00 -132.61
CA GLU A 271 -28.01 -101.20 -133.29
C GLU A 271 -28.58 -102.48 -132.67
N PHE A 272 -28.60 -102.58 -131.34
CA PHE A 272 -29.18 -103.73 -130.66
C PHE A 272 -30.68 -103.79 -130.85
N SER A 273 -31.40 -102.67 -130.98
CA SER A 273 -32.84 -102.64 -131.26
C SER A 273 -33.13 -103.06 -132.69
N ASP A 274 -32.20 -102.84 -133.62
CA ASP A 274 -32.22 -103.48 -134.93
C ASP A 274 -32.01 -105.00 -134.78
N VAL A 275 -31.05 -105.45 -133.96
CA VAL A 275 -30.87 -106.88 -133.61
C VAL A 275 -32.03 -107.43 -132.76
N ARG A 276 -32.78 -106.58 -132.07
CA ARG A 276 -33.91 -106.96 -131.22
C ARG A 276 -35.21 -106.94 -131.98
N ARG A 277 -35.36 -106.15 -133.04
CA ARG A 277 -36.32 -106.43 -134.11
C ARG A 277 -36.07 -107.82 -134.70
N GLU A 278 -34.82 -108.29 -134.72
CA GLU A 278 -34.49 -109.69 -135.07
C GLU A 278 -34.71 -110.70 -133.93
N GLN A 279 -34.60 -110.31 -132.65
CA GLN A 279 -34.79 -111.18 -131.47
C GLN A 279 -36.17 -111.17 -130.80
N ASP A 280 -37.06 -110.20 -131.07
CA ASP A 280 -38.45 -110.13 -130.57
C ASP A 280 -39.35 -111.25 -131.15
N ILE A 281 -38.74 -112.21 -131.85
CA ILE A 281 -39.29 -113.53 -132.14
C ILE A 281 -39.30 -114.46 -130.88
N LYS A 282 -38.64 -114.15 -129.75
CA LYS A 282 -38.57 -115.08 -128.59
C LYS A 282 -38.70 -114.45 -127.17
N VAL A 283 -39.96 -114.28 -126.78
CA VAL A 283 -40.62 -114.42 -125.44
C VAL A 283 -39.79 -114.43 -124.13
N GLN A 284 -40.00 -113.37 -123.31
CA GLN A 284 -40.62 -113.27 -121.95
C GLN A 284 -40.18 -114.07 -120.69
N SER A 285 -39.90 -113.29 -119.61
CA SER A 285 -40.21 -113.47 -118.16
C SER A 285 -39.30 -114.34 -117.25
N PRO A 286 -39.43 -114.33 -115.88
CA PRO A 286 -39.76 -113.30 -114.86
C PRO A 286 -38.74 -113.26 -113.67
N GLY A 287 -38.92 -112.28 -112.75
CA GLY A 287 -38.04 -111.96 -111.60
C GLY A 287 -38.23 -112.75 -110.28
N PRO A 288 -37.47 -112.41 -109.20
CA PRO A 288 -37.15 -113.31 -108.08
C PRO A 288 -37.87 -113.00 -106.75
N SER A 289 -37.49 -113.77 -105.72
CA SER A 289 -38.34 -114.32 -104.66
C SER A 289 -38.14 -113.73 -103.25
N ALA A 290 -39.00 -114.16 -102.33
CA ALA A 290 -39.26 -113.61 -101.00
C ALA A 290 -38.10 -113.58 -99.98
N GLU A 291 -36.93 -114.17 -100.24
CA GLU A 291 -35.79 -114.16 -99.31
C GLU A 291 -35.09 -112.79 -99.22
N GLU A 292 -35.10 -112.00 -100.30
CA GLU A 292 -34.54 -110.64 -100.30
C GLU A 292 -35.36 -109.70 -99.39
N VAL A 293 -36.67 -109.91 -99.31
CA VAL A 293 -37.56 -109.12 -98.45
C VAL A 293 -37.23 -109.35 -96.97
N ALA A 294 -36.96 -110.60 -96.57
CA ALA A 294 -36.61 -110.93 -95.19
C ALA A 294 -35.26 -110.34 -94.77
N ARG A 295 -34.26 -110.35 -95.66
CA ARG A 295 -32.93 -109.77 -95.40
C ARG A 295 -32.99 -108.24 -95.25
N LEU A 296 -33.85 -107.57 -96.01
CA LEU A 296 -34.03 -106.12 -95.93
C LEU A 296 -34.68 -105.68 -94.61
N LEU A 297 -35.61 -106.47 -94.06
CA LEU A 297 -36.26 -106.21 -92.77
C LEU A 297 -35.27 -106.30 -91.60
N ALA A 298 -34.48 -107.37 -91.51
CA ALA A 298 -33.48 -107.52 -90.45
C ALA A 298 -32.41 -106.40 -90.49
N ALA A 299 -32.00 -105.99 -91.69
CA ALA A 299 -31.07 -104.87 -91.86
C ALA A 299 -31.69 -103.51 -91.45
N ALA A 300 -33.01 -103.35 -91.56
CA ALA A 300 -33.70 -102.15 -91.12
C ALA A 300 -33.80 -102.11 -89.58
N GLU A 301 -34.16 -103.23 -88.93
CA GLU A 301 -34.26 -103.33 -87.47
C GLU A 301 -32.93 -102.99 -86.78
N SER A 302 -31.82 -103.59 -87.23
CA SER A 302 -30.48 -103.31 -86.70
C SER A 302 -30.08 -101.83 -86.84
N LYS A 303 -30.44 -101.19 -87.97
CA LYS A 303 -30.20 -99.74 -88.17
C LYS A 303 -31.01 -98.89 -87.20
N TYR A 304 -32.24 -99.27 -86.89
CA TYR A 304 -33.07 -98.51 -85.95
C TYR A 304 -32.66 -98.71 -84.50
N GLU A 305 -32.21 -99.92 -84.11
CA GLU A 305 -31.64 -100.16 -82.79
C GLU A 305 -30.37 -99.35 -82.55
N SER A 306 -29.46 -99.30 -83.52
CA SER A 306 -28.26 -98.44 -83.45
C SER A 306 -28.64 -96.97 -83.29
N LYS A 307 -29.59 -96.47 -84.10
CA LYS A 307 -30.07 -95.09 -84.00
C LYS A 307 -30.70 -94.79 -82.64
N LEU A 308 -31.49 -95.71 -82.09
CA LEU A 308 -32.08 -95.58 -80.76
C LEU A 308 -31.00 -95.55 -79.67
N GLY A 309 -29.96 -96.38 -79.78
CA GLY A 309 -28.80 -96.36 -78.89
C GLY A 309 -28.08 -95.01 -78.92
N ASP A 310 -27.82 -94.47 -80.11
CA ASP A 310 -27.15 -93.18 -80.27
C ASP A 310 -28.01 -92.01 -79.76
N LEU A 311 -29.33 -92.03 -80.01
CA LEU A 311 -30.25 -91.02 -79.46
C LEU A 311 -30.31 -91.06 -77.93
N ARG A 312 -30.31 -92.24 -77.31
CA ARG A 312 -30.26 -92.38 -75.84
C ARG A 312 -28.97 -91.84 -75.25
N ARG A 313 -27.81 -92.10 -75.90
CA ARG A 313 -26.53 -91.52 -75.47
C ARG A 313 -26.54 -90.00 -75.56
N ARG A 314 -26.99 -89.45 -76.70
CA ARG A 314 -27.12 -87.99 -76.88
C ARG A 314 -28.04 -87.35 -75.86
N LEU A 315 -29.14 -88.01 -75.50
CA LEU A 315 -30.05 -87.53 -74.45
C LEU A 315 -29.34 -87.50 -73.08
N ALA A 316 -28.65 -88.57 -72.72
CA ALA A 316 -27.91 -88.65 -71.45
C ALA A 316 -26.77 -87.61 -71.37
N ASP A 317 -26.08 -87.35 -72.47
CA ASP A 317 -25.04 -86.33 -72.53
C ASP A 317 -25.63 -84.92 -72.41
N ALA A 318 -26.77 -84.64 -73.07
CA ALA A 318 -27.47 -83.37 -72.94
C ALA A 318 -28.02 -83.13 -71.51
N GLU A 319 -28.52 -84.18 -70.84
CA GLU A 319 -28.94 -84.11 -69.44
C GLU A 319 -27.75 -83.80 -68.52
N ARG A 320 -26.60 -84.45 -68.73
CA ARG A 320 -25.37 -84.15 -67.98
C ARG A 320 -24.91 -82.71 -68.19
N GLU A 321 -24.88 -82.23 -69.44
CA GLU A 321 -24.52 -80.84 -69.75
C GLU A 321 -25.48 -79.83 -69.10
N ARG A 322 -26.77 -80.14 -69.05
CA ARG A 322 -27.77 -79.32 -68.36
C ARG A 322 -27.48 -79.27 -66.85
N ASP A 323 -27.27 -80.42 -66.21
CA ASP A 323 -27.03 -80.51 -64.77
C ASP A 323 -25.72 -79.80 -64.38
N GLU A 324 -24.66 -79.96 -65.19
CA GLU A 324 -23.42 -79.19 -65.03
C GLU A 324 -23.63 -77.69 -65.21
N GLY A 325 -24.43 -77.29 -66.19
CA GLY A 325 -24.82 -75.90 -66.41
C GLY A 325 -25.55 -75.32 -65.19
N GLU A 326 -26.55 -76.03 -64.68
CA GLU A 326 -27.33 -75.64 -63.50
C GLU A 326 -26.45 -75.54 -62.24
N ALA A 327 -25.53 -76.48 -62.03
CA ALA A 327 -24.58 -76.44 -60.94
C ALA A 327 -23.63 -75.23 -61.04
N ARG A 328 -23.12 -74.94 -62.24
CA ARG A 328 -22.27 -73.75 -62.49
C ARG A 328 -23.03 -72.45 -62.24
N TRP A 329 -24.29 -72.36 -62.68
CA TRP A 329 -25.15 -71.20 -62.42
C TRP A 329 -25.46 -71.03 -60.95
N SER A 330 -25.80 -72.10 -60.24
CA SER A 330 -26.06 -72.08 -58.79
C SER A 330 -24.85 -71.59 -58.02
N LYS A 331 -23.65 -72.05 -58.38
CA LYS A 331 -22.39 -71.60 -57.78
C LYS A 331 -22.15 -70.11 -58.03
N ARG A 332 -22.28 -69.65 -59.29
CA ARG A 332 -22.11 -68.23 -59.64
C ARG A 332 -23.11 -67.32 -58.92
N PHE A 333 -24.36 -67.78 -58.78
CA PHE A 333 -25.39 -67.02 -58.08
C PHE A 333 -25.08 -66.92 -56.58
N ALA A 334 -24.61 -68.01 -55.95
CA ALA A 334 -24.18 -68.00 -54.56
C ALA A 334 -22.98 -67.07 -54.33
N GLU A 335 -21.96 -67.12 -55.20
CA GLU A 335 -20.81 -66.22 -55.15
C GLU A 335 -21.24 -64.76 -55.30
N ARG A 336 -22.13 -64.47 -56.26
CA ARG A 336 -22.62 -63.10 -56.47
C ARG A 336 -23.49 -62.60 -55.30
N ALA A 337 -24.27 -63.48 -54.68
CA ALA A 337 -25.03 -63.15 -53.48
C ALA A 337 -24.10 -62.82 -52.30
N GLN A 338 -23.01 -63.59 -52.11
CA GLN A 338 -22.00 -63.30 -51.10
C GLN A 338 -21.31 -61.96 -51.35
N GLU A 339 -20.91 -61.67 -52.58
CA GLU A 339 -20.28 -60.39 -52.95
C GLU A 339 -21.24 -59.20 -52.70
N VAL A 340 -22.53 -59.36 -53.00
CA VAL A 340 -23.54 -58.33 -52.71
C VAL A 340 -23.67 -58.09 -51.20
N GLU A 341 -23.70 -59.13 -50.38
CA GLU A 341 -23.75 -58.99 -48.93
C GLU A 341 -22.47 -58.37 -48.35
N GLU A 342 -21.30 -58.71 -48.91
CA GLU A 342 -20.02 -58.11 -48.52
C GLU A 342 -19.96 -56.62 -48.87
N LEU A 343 -20.40 -56.24 -50.08
CA LEU A 343 -20.50 -54.84 -50.48
C LEU A 343 -21.51 -54.07 -49.61
N LYS A 344 -22.65 -54.66 -49.27
CA LYS A 344 -23.61 -54.04 -48.32
C LYS A 344 -22.98 -53.84 -46.95
N ALA A 345 -22.24 -54.83 -46.44
CA ALA A 345 -21.55 -54.72 -45.16
C ALA A 345 -20.49 -53.61 -45.19
N GLN A 346 -19.71 -53.50 -46.27
CA GLN A 346 -18.75 -52.43 -46.46
C GLN A 346 -19.43 -51.05 -46.50
N VAL A 347 -20.51 -50.89 -47.25
CA VAL A 347 -21.29 -49.64 -47.31
C VAL A 347 -21.83 -49.27 -45.93
N ALA A 348 -22.40 -50.23 -45.20
CA ALA A 348 -22.92 -50.00 -43.85
C ALA A 348 -21.79 -49.58 -42.87
N SER A 349 -20.61 -50.21 -42.97
CA SER A 349 -19.46 -49.85 -42.13
C SER A 349 -18.92 -48.46 -42.47
N SER A 350 -18.84 -48.11 -43.75
CA SER A 350 -18.42 -46.79 -44.21
C SER A 350 -19.42 -45.70 -43.78
N GLN A 351 -20.72 -46.00 -43.82
CA GLN A 351 -21.74 -45.07 -43.34
C GLN A 351 -21.60 -44.81 -41.84
N ARG A 352 -21.43 -45.86 -41.02
CA ARG A 352 -21.20 -45.71 -39.57
C ARG A 352 -19.96 -44.88 -39.26
N SER A 353 -18.85 -45.14 -39.96
CA SER A 353 -17.63 -44.35 -39.79
C SER A 353 -17.82 -42.88 -40.13
N LYS A 354 -18.63 -42.55 -41.16
CA LYS A 354 -18.98 -41.17 -41.50
C LYS A 354 -19.88 -40.52 -40.46
N ASP A 355 -20.83 -41.28 -39.92
CA ASP A 355 -21.72 -40.80 -38.86
C ASP A 355 -20.91 -40.49 -37.59
N GLU A 356 -19.98 -41.37 -37.19
CA GLU A 356 -19.04 -41.16 -36.08
C GLU A 356 -18.11 -39.95 -36.32
N GLU A 357 -17.57 -39.80 -37.53
CA GLU A 357 -16.74 -38.63 -37.89
C GLU A 357 -17.57 -37.33 -37.83
N SER A 358 -18.81 -37.36 -38.33
CA SER A 358 -19.74 -36.23 -38.26
C SER A 358 -20.07 -35.84 -36.81
N GLU A 359 -20.33 -36.83 -35.95
CA GLU A 359 -20.54 -36.59 -34.51
C GLU A 359 -19.29 -35.99 -33.86
N GLY A 360 -18.10 -36.49 -34.19
CA GLY A 360 -16.83 -35.93 -33.74
C GLY A 360 -16.61 -34.47 -34.18
N VAL A 361 -16.93 -34.15 -35.44
CA VAL A 361 -16.87 -32.77 -35.96
C VAL A 361 -17.87 -31.87 -35.24
N HIS A 362 -19.08 -32.35 -34.96
CA HIS A 362 -20.08 -31.61 -34.19
C HIS A 362 -19.60 -31.31 -32.76
N ALA A 363 -19.06 -32.31 -32.06
CA ALA A 363 -18.52 -32.13 -30.71
C ALA A 363 -17.37 -31.09 -30.67
N LEU A 364 -16.45 -31.16 -31.64
CA LEU A 364 -15.38 -30.17 -31.78
C LEU A 364 -15.94 -28.76 -32.07
N HIS A 365 -17.02 -28.65 -32.84
CA HIS A 365 -17.66 -27.36 -33.11
C HIS A 365 -18.27 -26.75 -31.84
N GLU A 366 -18.94 -27.56 -31.04
CA GLU A 366 -19.50 -27.14 -29.74
C GLU A 366 -18.40 -26.69 -28.77
N GLU A 367 -17.28 -27.42 -28.71
CA GLU A 367 -16.12 -27.04 -27.91
C GLU A 367 -15.52 -25.71 -28.37
N ILE A 368 -15.33 -25.54 -29.69
CA ILE A 368 -14.86 -24.28 -30.27
C ILE A 368 -15.79 -23.11 -29.91
N ASP A 369 -17.10 -23.30 -29.97
CA ASP A 369 -18.05 -22.24 -29.64
C ASP A 369 -18.08 -21.93 -28.15
N SER A 370 -17.89 -22.93 -27.29
CA SER A 370 -17.71 -22.74 -25.84
C SER A 370 -16.45 -21.92 -25.52
N LEU A 371 -15.31 -22.25 -26.14
CA LEU A 371 -14.05 -21.53 -25.97
C LEU A 371 -14.15 -20.09 -26.50
N LYS A 372 -14.82 -19.88 -27.64
CA LYS A 372 -15.10 -18.52 -28.15
C LYS A 372 -15.99 -17.70 -27.19
N ALA A 373 -16.94 -18.34 -26.50
CA ALA A 373 -17.75 -17.66 -25.50
C ALA A 373 -16.92 -17.28 -24.26
N GLU A 374 -16.03 -18.17 -23.83
CA GLU A 374 -15.11 -17.92 -22.72
C GLU A 374 -14.12 -16.79 -23.02
N ILE A 375 -13.52 -16.79 -24.22
CA ILE A 375 -12.65 -15.70 -24.70
C ILE A 375 -13.39 -14.36 -24.67
N ARG A 376 -14.65 -14.32 -25.14
CA ARG A 376 -15.47 -13.10 -25.09
C ARG A 376 -15.75 -12.64 -23.65
N SER A 377 -15.95 -13.57 -22.73
CA SER A 377 -16.10 -13.27 -21.30
C SER A 377 -14.83 -12.65 -20.73
N TYR A 378 -13.66 -13.25 -20.97
CA TYR A 378 -12.37 -12.71 -20.51
C TYR A 378 -12.07 -11.35 -21.13
N GLN A 379 -12.34 -11.15 -22.42
CA GLN A 379 -12.19 -9.84 -23.07
C GLN A 379 -13.04 -8.76 -22.39
N LYS A 380 -14.28 -9.09 -22.01
CA LYS A 380 -15.15 -8.17 -21.27
C LYS A 380 -14.59 -7.87 -19.87
N GLN A 381 -14.13 -8.88 -19.15
CA GLN A 381 -13.51 -8.68 -17.82
C GLN A 381 -12.25 -7.81 -17.90
N VAL A 382 -11.41 -8.01 -18.91
CA VAL A 382 -10.22 -7.17 -19.15
C VAL A 382 -10.63 -5.72 -19.45
N ALA A 383 -11.66 -5.50 -20.27
CA ALA A 383 -12.17 -4.16 -20.53
C ALA A 383 -12.71 -3.49 -19.25
N ASP A 384 -13.50 -4.22 -18.45
CA ASP A 384 -14.04 -3.72 -17.19
C ASP A 384 -12.90 -3.35 -16.21
N LEU A 385 -11.87 -4.19 -16.08
CA LEU A 385 -10.69 -3.89 -15.26
C LEU A 385 -9.91 -2.66 -15.76
N HIS A 386 -9.77 -2.48 -17.07
CA HIS A 386 -9.16 -1.27 -17.63
C HIS A 386 -9.95 -0.02 -17.25
N THR A 387 -11.28 -0.04 -17.34
CA THR A 387 -12.11 1.10 -16.92
C THR A 387 -12.01 1.38 -15.42
N GLN A 388 -11.85 0.35 -14.59
CA GLN A 388 -11.63 0.52 -13.14
C GLN A 388 -10.26 1.14 -12.85
N LEU A 389 -9.22 0.71 -13.58
CA LEU A 389 -7.88 1.25 -13.45
C LEU A 389 -7.85 2.74 -13.84
N GLU A 390 -8.53 3.12 -14.92
CA GLU A 390 -8.64 4.51 -15.37
C GLU A 390 -9.34 5.38 -14.31
N LYS A 391 -10.46 4.92 -13.75
CA LYS A 391 -11.15 5.61 -12.64
C LYS A 391 -10.27 5.74 -11.40
N ALA A 392 -9.51 4.70 -11.05
CA ALA A 392 -8.59 4.75 -9.92
C ALA A 392 -7.48 5.79 -10.15
N ALA A 393 -6.94 5.87 -11.37
CA ALA A 393 -5.96 6.88 -11.75
C ALA A 393 -6.53 8.31 -11.67
N GLU A 394 -7.78 8.53 -12.11
CA GLU A 394 -8.47 9.82 -11.96
C GLU A 394 -8.62 10.22 -10.49
N ILE A 395 -9.01 9.28 -9.62
CA ILE A 395 -9.13 9.51 -8.18
C ILE A 395 -7.76 9.83 -7.57
N GLU A 396 -6.70 9.13 -7.98
CA GLU A 396 -5.34 9.40 -7.52
C GLU A 396 -4.88 10.81 -7.90
N VAL A 397 -5.14 11.24 -9.14
CA VAL A 397 -4.85 12.60 -9.61
C VAL A 397 -5.62 13.63 -8.80
N ALA A 398 -6.91 13.41 -8.55
CA ALA A 398 -7.73 14.31 -7.75
C ALA A 398 -7.22 14.41 -6.30
N ALA A 399 -6.85 13.28 -5.68
CA ALA A 399 -6.29 13.25 -4.32
C ALA A 399 -4.94 13.98 -4.24
N LYS A 400 -4.06 13.80 -5.25
CA LYS A 400 -2.80 14.54 -5.33
C LYS A 400 -3.02 16.05 -5.45
N ALA A 401 -4.01 16.48 -6.24
CA ALA A 401 -4.36 17.89 -6.36
C ALA A 401 -4.87 18.48 -5.02
N GLN A 402 -5.73 17.74 -4.30
CA GLN A 402 -6.21 18.16 -2.98
C GLN A 402 -5.08 18.24 -1.94
N LEU A 403 -4.16 17.26 -1.94
CA LEU A 403 -2.98 17.29 -1.07
C LEU A 403 -2.09 18.50 -1.36
N ALA A 404 -1.89 18.85 -2.63
CA ALA A 404 -1.14 20.04 -3.02
C ALA A 404 -1.82 21.33 -2.54
N GLU A 405 -3.15 21.42 -2.65
CA GLU A 405 -3.93 22.58 -2.17
C GLU A 405 -3.84 22.72 -0.64
N VAL A 406 -4.01 21.63 0.10
CA VAL A 406 -3.87 21.62 1.57
C VAL A 406 -2.44 21.98 1.97
N GLY A 407 -1.44 21.47 1.24
CA GLY A 407 -0.03 21.83 1.43
C GLY A 407 0.22 23.33 1.26
N SER A 408 -0.37 23.96 0.23
CA SER A 408 -0.31 25.42 0.02
C SER A 408 -0.94 26.17 1.20
N LYS A 409 -2.15 25.79 1.62
CA LYS A 409 -2.84 26.43 2.76
C LYS A 409 -2.04 26.29 4.07
N ALA A 410 -1.41 25.14 4.28
CA ALA A 410 -0.56 24.93 5.45
C ALA A 410 0.68 25.83 5.42
N ALA A 411 1.30 26.01 4.24
CA ALA A 411 2.42 26.93 4.07
C ALA A 411 2.01 28.38 4.32
N ASP A 412 0.85 28.82 3.82
CA ASP A 412 0.32 30.16 4.06
C ASP A 412 0.06 30.39 5.56
N LEU A 413 -0.59 29.44 6.24
CA LEU A 413 -0.83 29.52 7.68
C LEU A 413 0.48 29.55 8.49
N GLN A 414 1.48 28.77 8.08
CA GLN A 414 2.80 28.80 8.70
C GLN A 414 3.44 30.18 8.56
N GLN A 415 3.36 30.80 7.39
CA GLN A 415 3.83 32.17 7.17
C GLN A 415 3.10 33.17 8.09
N TYR A 416 1.78 33.08 8.22
CA TYR A 416 1.01 33.94 9.14
C TYR A 416 1.44 33.77 10.60
N VAL A 417 1.70 32.54 11.04
CA VAL A 417 2.20 32.25 12.39
C VAL A 417 3.57 32.89 12.61
N ASP A 418 4.48 32.76 11.65
CA ASP A 418 5.83 33.32 11.77
C ASP A 418 5.82 34.85 11.73
N GLU A 419 4.99 35.46 10.89
CA GLU A 419 4.73 36.91 10.90
C GLU A 419 4.15 37.39 12.25
N SER A 420 3.21 36.65 12.83
CA SER A 420 2.61 36.97 14.13
C SER A 420 3.62 36.88 15.27
N LYS A 421 4.46 35.83 15.29
CA LYS A 421 5.59 35.71 16.22
C LYS A 421 6.57 36.86 16.08
N ASN A 422 6.89 37.27 14.85
CA ASN A 422 7.78 38.41 14.60
C ASN A 422 7.17 39.72 15.10
N ARG A 423 5.87 39.97 14.85
CA ARG A 423 5.14 41.14 15.40
C ARG A 423 5.12 41.12 16.93
N GLU A 424 4.87 39.95 17.54
CA GLU A 424 4.90 39.79 19.00
C GLU A 424 6.29 40.09 19.58
N ALA A 425 7.35 39.57 18.97
CA ALA A 425 8.73 39.86 19.37
C ALA A 425 9.06 41.36 19.27
N GLN A 426 8.62 42.02 18.19
CA GLN A 426 8.78 43.46 18.01
C GLN A 426 8.02 44.26 19.07
N LEU A 427 6.77 43.91 19.37
CA LEU A 427 5.98 44.55 20.43
C LEU A 427 6.61 44.35 21.81
N ARG A 428 7.12 43.15 22.12
CA ARG A 428 7.87 42.90 23.37
C ARG A 428 9.11 43.77 23.48
N ALA A 429 9.88 43.91 22.40
CA ALA A 429 11.05 44.77 22.36
C ALA A 429 10.67 46.25 22.57
N GLN A 430 9.64 46.74 21.88
CA GLN A 430 9.11 48.10 22.09
C GLN A 430 8.63 48.32 23.52
N ASN A 431 7.92 47.36 24.12
CA ASN A 431 7.47 47.43 25.51
C ASN A 431 8.66 47.51 26.49
N LYS A 432 9.74 46.76 26.21
CA LYS A 432 10.98 46.84 27.00
C LYS A 432 11.59 48.24 26.91
N THR A 433 11.71 48.80 25.71
CA THR A 433 12.20 50.17 25.50
C THR A 433 11.36 51.20 26.24
N LEU A 434 10.02 51.13 26.13
CA LEU A 434 9.11 52.03 26.85
C LEU A 434 9.26 51.91 28.37
N ARG A 435 9.45 50.69 28.91
CA ARG A 435 9.72 50.50 30.34
C ARG A 435 11.06 51.11 30.75
N GLU A 436 12.09 51.04 29.91
CA GLU A 436 13.38 51.68 30.15
C GLU A 436 13.28 53.20 30.09
N GLU A 437 12.55 53.75 29.12
CA GLU A 437 12.24 55.18 29.02
C GLU A 437 11.43 55.66 30.22
N LEU A 438 10.40 54.92 30.64
CA LEU A 438 9.63 55.22 31.84
C LEU A 438 10.52 55.24 33.08
N ARG A 439 11.44 54.28 33.24
CA ARG A 439 12.43 54.29 34.33
C ARG A 439 13.35 55.50 34.24
N LYS A 440 13.81 55.90 33.04
CA LYS A 440 14.63 57.10 32.84
C LYS A 440 13.86 58.37 33.24
N VAL A 441 12.61 58.51 32.80
CA VAL A 441 11.72 59.63 33.18
C VAL A 441 11.45 59.63 34.68
N GLN A 442 11.11 58.48 35.28
CA GLN A 442 10.93 58.36 36.73
C GLN A 442 12.21 58.74 37.48
N SER A 443 13.38 58.33 36.98
CA SER A 443 14.67 58.71 37.58
C SER A 443 14.96 60.21 37.43
N SER A 444 14.59 60.83 36.31
CA SER A 444 14.75 62.29 36.12
C SER A 444 13.76 63.08 36.97
N VAL A 445 12.52 62.59 37.13
CA VAL A 445 11.52 63.15 38.05
C VAL A 445 12.01 63.02 39.49
N ALA A 446 12.51 61.86 39.91
CA ALA A 446 13.08 61.68 41.24
C ALA A 446 14.31 62.58 41.50
N LEU A 447 15.11 62.86 40.47
CA LEU A 447 16.22 63.83 40.55
C LEU A 447 15.71 65.28 40.69
N LEU A 448 14.65 65.64 39.96
CA LEU A 448 13.97 66.95 40.05
C LEU A 448 13.24 67.13 41.41
N GLU A 449 12.69 66.05 41.95
CA GLU A 449 12.03 66.01 43.25
C GLU A 449 13.05 66.13 44.40
N LYS A 450 14.25 65.56 44.24
CA LYS A 450 15.40 65.74 45.16
C LYS A 450 15.96 67.17 45.17
N GLN A 451 15.61 67.98 44.17
CA GLN A 451 16.04 69.38 44.04
C GLN A 451 14.97 70.38 44.51
N ARG A 452 13.78 69.92 44.95
CA ARG A 452 12.74 70.77 45.53
C ARG A 452 12.51 70.44 47.02
N ASN A 453 12.49 71.48 47.84
CA ASN A 453 12.22 71.44 49.28
C ASN A 453 10.92 70.67 49.63
N PRO A 454 10.82 70.10 50.85
CA PRO A 454 9.70 69.26 51.26
C PRO A 454 8.49 70.13 51.57
N GLY A 455 7.38 69.88 50.87
CA GLY A 455 6.09 70.49 51.17
C GLY A 455 5.22 70.62 49.93
N VAL A 456 3.98 70.14 50.06
CA VAL A 456 2.86 70.17 49.10
C VAL A 456 2.63 68.82 48.40
N GLY A 457 1.76 68.04 49.04
CA GLY A 457 1.10 66.88 48.47
C GLY A 457 -0.21 67.24 47.76
N TYR A 458 -1.09 66.24 47.68
CA TYR A 458 -2.35 66.13 46.93
C TYR A 458 -2.14 65.65 45.49
N TRP A 459 -2.38 64.34 45.26
CA TRP A 459 -3.57 63.84 44.56
C TRP A 459 -3.75 62.34 44.90
N ALA A 460 -4.68 62.05 45.80
CA ALA A 460 -5.25 60.73 46.02
C ALA A 460 -6.77 60.88 46.13
N SER A 461 -7.49 60.24 45.20
CA SER A 461 -8.91 59.85 45.27
C SER A 461 -9.08 58.83 44.16
N ARG A 462 -8.97 57.53 44.42
CA ARG A 462 -9.98 56.62 45.00
C ARG A 462 -11.34 56.75 44.30
N ASN A 463 -11.66 55.76 43.46
CA ASN A 463 -13.01 55.24 43.37
C ASN A 463 -12.95 53.75 43.03
N GLU A 464 -13.57 52.94 43.88
CA GLU A 464 -13.67 51.48 43.81
C GLU A 464 -15.13 51.12 44.13
N SER A 465 -15.56 49.90 43.77
CA SER A 465 -16.87 49.23 43.99
C SER A 465 -18.05 49.67 43.10
N THR A 466 -18.92 48.82 42.52
CA THR A 466 -19.01 47.35 42.33
C THR A 466 -20.24 47.02 41.44
N SER A 467 -20.14 45.95 40.65
CA SER A 467 -21.16 44.92 40.33
C SER A 467 -22.34 45.18 39.37
N GLU A 468 -22.27 44.45 38.25
CA GLU A 468 -23.27 43.58 37.56
C GLU A 468 -24.75 44.01 37.42
N ILE A 469 -25.31 43.87 36.19
CA ILE A 469 -26.42 42.94 35.84
C ILE A 469 -26.84 43.12 34.36
N ARG A 470 -26.71 42.01 33.61
CA ARG A 470 -27.55 41.43 32.54
C ARG A 470 -28.19 42.22 31.37
N SER A 471 -28.10 41.53 30.22
CA SER A 471 -29.09 41.36 29.11
C SER A 471 -29.11 42.42 27.98
N PRO A 472 -29.70 42.12 26.81
CA PRO A 472 -29.57 40.93 25.95
C PRO A 472 -29.37 41.30 24.45
N ARG A 473 -29.24 40.27 23.59
CA ARG A 473 -29.63 40.15 22.15
C ARG A 473 -30.21 41.43 21.49
N SER A 474 -29.79 41.86 20.29
CA SER A 474 -30.14 41.20 19.01
C SER A 474 -29.67 42.02 17.79
N SER A 475 -29.42 41.30 16.68
CA SER A 475 -29.74 41.65 15.28
C SER A 475 -28.98 42.77 14.51
N VAL A 476 -28.10 42.26 13.65
CA VAL A 476 -27.79 42.61 12.25
C VAL A 476 -28.86 43.42 11.48
N SER A 477 -28.40 44.40 10.68
CA SER A 477 -28.82 44.71 9.29
C SER A 477 -27.87 45.74 8.63
N ASP A 478 -27.26 45.33 7.51
CA ASP A 478 -26.96 46.01 6.21
C ASP A 478 -26.45 47.48 6.18
N ILE A 479 -25.49 47.89 5.33
CA ILE A 479 -25.55 47.98 3.85
C ILE A 479 -24.14 48.31 3.23
N ALA A 480 -23.88 47.70 2.05
CA ALA A 480 -23.02 48.07 0.89
C ALA A 480 -21.46 47.94 1.01
N ARG A 481 -20.69 47.49 -0.01
CA ARG A 481 -20.87 47.59 -1.47
C ARG A 481 -19.91 46.66 -2.26
N GLU A 482 -20.41 46.10 -3.36
CA GLU A 482 -19.80 45.91 -4.71
C GLU A 482 -18.83 44.74 -5.11
N THR A 483 -19.39 43.89 -6.00
CA THR A 483 -18.88 43.36 -7.29
C THR A 483 -18.40 41.91 -7.47
N SER A 484 -19.11 41.23 -8.39
CA SER A 484 -18.65 40.31 -9.44
C SER A 484 -18.68 38.78 -9.23
N SER A 485 -19.74 38.19 -9.80
CA SER A 485 -19.75 37.08 -10.79
C SER A 485 -19.47 35.61 -10.41
N ARG A 486 -20.54 34.82 -10.63
CA ARG A 486 -20.66 33.41 -11.11
C ARG A 486 -20.70 32.23 -10.09
N PRO A 487 -21.42 31.13 -10.45
CA PRO A 487 -22.32 30.45 -9.52
C PRO A 487 -22.00 28.96 -9.30
N SER A 488 -22.40 28.44 -8.15
CA SER A 488 -22.65 27.01 -7.96
C SER A 488 -23.70 26.86 -6.86
N THR A 489 -24.87 26.35 -7.22
CA THR A 489 -25.86 25.81 -6.28
C THR A 489 -25.24 24.61 -5.54
N PRO A 490 -25.62 24.35 -4.27
CA PRO A 490 -26.70 23.38 -4.08
C PRO A 490 -27.61 23.57 -2.85
N SER A 491 -28.82 23.04 -3.02
CA SER A 491 -29.61 22.23 -2.08
C SER A 491 -29.99 22.76 -0.69
N THR A 492 -31.30 22.91 -0.56
CA THR A 492 -32.15 22.86 0.62
C THR A 492 -31.83 21.75 1.61
N ILE A 493 -31.80 22.15 2.89
CA ILE A 493 -31.81 21.32 4.09
C ILE A 493 -33.25 20.91 4.41
N LYS A 494 -33.49 19.62 4.67
CA LYS A 494 -34.37 19.15 5.75
C LYS A 494 -33.81 17.85 6.31
N SER A 495 -33.28 17.97 7.51
CA SER A 495 -32.95 16.87 8.42
C SER A 495 -34.23 16.21 8.91
N ASP A 496 -34.35 14.90 8.75
CA ASP A 496 -34.93 14.03 9.76
C ASP A 496 -34.20 12.69 9.71
N GLU A 497 -33.71 12.29 10.88
CA GLU A 497 -32.98 11.07 11.20
C GLU A 497 -31.68 10.86 10.41
N GLU A 498 -30.58 11.35 10.99
CA GLU A 498 -29.22 10.96 10.59
C GLU A 498 -29.00 9.49 11.00
N VAL A 499 -29.64 8.59 10.25
CA VAL A 499 -29.43 7.15 10.32
C VAL A 499 -27.94 6.94 10.11
N ASN A 500 -27.27 6.33 11.10
CA ASN A 500 -25.85 6.06 11.01
C ASN A 500 -25.61 5.03 9.90
N PHE A 501 -25.41 5.52 8.67
CA PHE A 501 -25.31 4.72 7.45
C PHE A 501 -24.15 3.72 7.53
N GLU A 502 -23.14 4.00 8.34
CA GLU A 502 -22.02 3.11 8.59
C GLU A 502 -22.42 1.90 9.44
N TYR A 503 -23.25 2.10 10.46
CA TYR A 503 -23.84 1.00 11.23
C TYR A 503 -24.78 0.15 10.37
N LEU A 504 -25.66 0.81 9.59
CA LEU A 504 -26.59 0.11 8.71
C LEU A 504 -25.84 -0.69 7.62
N ARG A 505 -24.78 -0.12 7.05
CA ARG A 505 -23.90 -0.78 6.08
C ARG A 505 -23.24 -2.03 6.67
N ASN A 506 -22.69 -1.93 7.88
CA ASN A 506 -22.04 -3.07 8.53
C ASN A 506 -23.02 -4.19 8.87
N VAL A 507 -24.22 -3.85 9.35
CA VAL A 507 -25.29 -4.83 9.59
C VAL A 507 -25.71 -5.49 8.27
N ILE A 508 -25.95 -4.72 7.20
CA ILE A 508 -26.32 -5.27 5.88
C ILE A 508 -25.24 -6.23 5.34
N LEU A 509 -23.96 -5.85 5.46
CA LEU A 509 -22.84 -6.69 5.03
C LEU A 509 -22.78 -8.00 5.82
N GLN A 510 -22.97 -7.96 7.14
CA GLN A 510 -22.99 -9.15 8.00
C GLN A 510 -24.12 -10.13 7.61
N PHE A 511 -25.28 -9.61 7.22
CA PHE A 511 -26.39 -10.44 6.74
C PHE A 511 -26.19 -10.98 5.30
N LEU A 512 -25.36 -10.33 4.47
CA LEU A 512 -25.00 -10.81 3.13
C LEU A 512 -23.87 -11.85 3.16
N GLU A 513 -23.02 -11.81 4.18
CA GLU A 513 -21.94 -12.78 4.40
C GLU A 513 -22.49 -14.21 4.63
N HIS A 514 -23.62 -14.33 5.32
CA HIS A 514 -24.30 -15.60 5.56
C HIS A 514 -25.52 -15.80 4.65
N LYS A 515 -25.43 -16.74 3.69
CA LYS A 515 -26.50 -16.97 2.69
C LYS A 515 -27.87 -17.30 3.28
N GLU A 516 -27.91 -17.92 4.45
CA GLU A 516 -29.12 -18.32 5.20
C GLU A 516 -29.82 -17.17 5.94
N MET A 517 -29.11 -16.05 6.16
CA MET A 517 -29.63 -14.87 6.87
C MET A 517 -30.26 -13.85 5.91
N ARG A 518 -30.05 -13.99 4.61
CA ARG A 518 -30.57 -13.09 3.57
C ARG A 518 -32.11 -12.93 3.58
N PRO A 519 -32.94 -13.95 3.84
CA PRO A 519 -34.39 -13.76 3.96
C PRO A 519 -34.79 -12.86 5.13
N HIS A 520 -34.03 -12.90 6.23
CA HIS A 520 -34.24 -12.03 7.40
C HIS A 520 -33.86 -10.58 7.08
N LEU A 521 -32.78 -10.37 6.31
CA LEU A 521 -32.38 -9.06 5.81
C LEU A 521 -33.46 -8.41 4.94
N VAL A 522 -34.07 -9.17 4.02
CA VAL A 522 -35.16 -8.67 3.17
C VAL A 522 -36.37 -8.23 4.02
N ARG A 523 -36.68 -8.96 5.11
CA ARG A 523 -37.76 -8.60 6.04
C ARG A 523 -37.47 -7.32 6.82
N ILE A 524 -36.23 -7.14 7.27
CA ILE A 524 -35.79 -5.95 8.01
C ILE A 524 -35.75 -4.72 7.07
N LEU A 525 -35.15 -4.85 5.88
CA LEU A 525 -35.11 -3.78 4.88
C LEU A 525 -36.51 -3.38 4.39
N SER A 526 -37.43 -4.34 4.25
CA SER A 526 -38.84 -4.08 3.93
C SER A 526 -39.51 -3.19 4.99
N THR A 527 -39.16 -3.38 6.26
CA THR A 527 -39.72 -2.60 7.38
C THR A 527 -39.10 -1.20 7.45
N ILE A 528 -37.78 -1.07 7.27
CA ILE A 528 -37.06 0.21 7.35
C ILE A 528 -37.34 1.09 6.12
N LEU A 529 -37.31 0.50 4.93
CA LEU A 529 -37.49 1.20 3.65
C LEU A 529 -38.95 1.19 3.16
N HIS A 530 -39.88 0.72 3.99
CA HIS A 530 -41.33 0.73 3.72
C HIS A 530 -41.71 0.09 2.38
N PHE A 531 -41.17 -1.10 2.08
CA PHE A 531 -41.48 -1.80 0.83
C PHE A 531 -42.95 -2.16 0.75
N THR A 532 -43.51 -2.06 -0.46
CA THR A 532 -44.84 -2.57 -0.71
C THR A 532 -44.86 -4.10 -0.55
N PRO A 533 -46.02 -4.69 -0.21
CA PRO A 533 -46.16 -6.16 -0.11
C PRO A 533 -45.86 -6.91 -1.41
N GLN A 534 -45.85 -6.23 -2.56
CA GLN A 534 -45.47 -6.79 -3.86
C GLN A 534 -43.94 -6.81 -4.03
N GLU A 535 -43.24 -5.72 -3.66
CA GLU A 535 -41.77 -5.65 -3.71
C GLU A 535 -41.12 -6.65 -2.76
N THR A 536 -41.66 -6.78 -1.55
CA THR A 536 -41.18 -7.75 -0.56
C THR A 536 -41.30 -9.19 -1.07
N ARG A 537 -42.44 -9.55 -1.69
CA ARG A 537 -42.63 -10.88 -2.30
C ARG A 537 -41.67 -11.15 -3.45
N ARG A 538 -41.40 -10.15 -4.30
CA ARG A 538 -40.45 -10.27 -5.41
C ARG A 538 -39.01 -10.49 -4.94
N LEU A 539 -38.61 -9.83 -3.86
CA LEU A 539 -37.26 -9.94 -3.30
C LEU A 539 -37.05 -11.26 -2.54
N VAL A 540 -38.03 -11.71 -1.75
CA VAL A 540 -37.97 -13.01 -1.08
C VAL A 540 -37.88 -14.16 -2.07
N ALA A 541 -38.52 -14.08 -3.24
CA ALA A 541 -38.45 -15.12 -4.27
C ALA A 541 -37.07 -15.23 -4.99
N LYS A 542 -36.17 -14.27 -4.78
CA LYS A 542 -34.83 -14.22 -5.40
C LYS A 542 -33.68 -14.53 -4.45
N VAL A 543 -33.97 -14.66 -3.16
CA VAL A 543 -33.01 -14.93 -2.08
C VAL A 543 -33.08 -16.38 -1.69
#